data_AF-A0A7K6FKR5-F1
#
_entry.id   AF-A0A7K6FKR5-F1
#
_cell.length_a   1.000
_cell.length_b   1.000
_cell.length_c   1.000
_cell.angle_alpha   90.00
_cell.angle_beta   90.00
_cell.angle_gamma   90.00
#
_symmetry.space_group_name_H-M   'P 1'
#
loop_
_entity.id
_entity.type
_entity.pdbx_description
1 polymer ?
#
loop_
_entity_poly.entity_id
_entity_poly.type
_entity_poly.pdbx_seq_one_letter_code
_entity_poly.pdbx_strand_id
1 'polypeptide(L)'
;QDGYIDFMEYVAALSLVLRGKMEQKLRWYFKLYDVDGNGCIDRHELLNIIKAIRAINGGDHETSAEEFTNRVFDRIDVNGDGELSLDEFVEGARKDEEFMEVMMKSLDLSHIVAMI
;
A
#
# COMPACT_ATOMS: atom_id res chain seq x y z
N GLN A 1 -10.09 6.95 -17.45
CA GLN A 1 -9.89 7.89 -16.33
C GLN A 1 -9.75 9.29 -16.92
N ASP A 2 -10.51 10.27 -16.42
CA ASP A 2 -10.54 11.66 -16.91
C ASP A 2 -9.61 12.61 -16.11
N GLY A 3 -8.90 12.09 -15.11
CA GLY A 3 -7.93 12.85 -14.32
C GLY A 3 -8.53 13.66 -13.17
N TYR A 4 -9.85 13.56 -12.95
CA TYR A 4 -10.55 14.21 -11.85
C TYR A 4 -11.11 13.16 -10.88
N ILE A 5 -11.34 13.55 -9.63
CA ILE A 5 -12.07 12.74 -8.65
C ILE A 5 -13.44 13.37 -8.51
N ASP A 6 -14.49 12.67 -8.90
CA ASP A 6 -15.86 13.15 -8.71
C ASP A 6 -16.30 13.07 -7.23
N PHE A 7 -17.40 13.75 -6.88
CA PHE A 7 -17.86 13.78 -5.49
C PHE A 7 -18.21 12.38 -4.95
N MET A 8 -18.75 11.49 -5.80
CA MET A 8 -19.09 10.13 -5.41
C MET A 8 -17.83 9.29 -5.22
N GLU A 9 -16.83 9.43 -6.08
CA GLU A 9 -15.52 8.80 -5.94
C GLU A 9 -14.80 9.28 -4.68
N TYR A 10 -14.86 10.57 -4.38
CA TYR A 10 -14.32 11.16 -3.16
C TYR A 10 -15.00 10.61 -1.90
N VAL A 11 -16.34 10.58 -1.86
CA VAL A 11 -17.11 10.04 -0.74
C VAL A 11 -16.89 8.53 -0.58
N ALA A 12 -16.76 7.79 -1.69
CA ALA A 12 -16.45 6.37 -1.67
C ALA A 12 -15.06 6.10 -1.10
N ALA A 13 -14.04 6.86 -1.53
CA ALA A 13 -12.69 6.78 -0.99
C ALA A 13 -12.65 7.10 0.51
N LEU A 14 -13.32 8.16 0.96
CA LEU A 14 -13.42 8.50 2.39
C LEU A 14 -14.14 7.40 3.19
N SER A 15 -15.24 6.87 2.68
CA SER A 15 -16.00 5.81 3.34
C SER A 15 -15.16 4.54 3.51
N LEU A 16 -14.35 4.20 2.50
CA LEU A 16 -13.42 3.09 2.54
C LEU A 16 -12.31 3.31 3.57
N VAL A 17 -11.70 4.50 3.60
CA VAL A 17 -10.64 4.83 4.56
C VAL A 17 -11.17 4.79 6.00
N LEU A 18 -12.34 5.39 6.25
CA LEU A 18 -12.90 5.55 7.60
C LEU A 18 -13.62 4.30 8.13
N ARG A 19 -14.29 3.52 7.27
CA ARG A 19 -15.18 2.41 7.69
C ARG A 19 -15.01 1.13 6.90
N GLY A 20 -14.10 1.10 5.92
CA GLY A 20 -13.85 -0.08 5.09
C GLY A 20 -13.31 -1.24 5.90
N LYS A 21 -13.76 -2.46 5.55
CA LYS A 21 -13.16 -3.69 6.09
C LYS A 21 -11.72 -3.82 5.59
N MET A 22 -10.90 -4.53 6.35
CA MET A 22 -9.50 -4.79 6.06
C MET A 22 -9.25 -5.18 4.59
N GLU A 23 -10.01 -6.14 4.10
CA GLU A 23 -9.85 -6.67 2.74
C GLU A 23 -10.18 -5.64 1.64
N GLN A 24 -11.15 -4.75 1.89
CA GLN A 24 -11.47 -3.68 0.95
C GLN A 24 -10.36 -2.63 0.92
N LYS A 25 -9.75 -2.33 2.08
CA LYS A 25 -8.58 -1.46 2.15
C LYS A 25 -7.41 -2.06 1.37
N LEU A 26 -7.10 -3.34 1.56
CA LEU A 26 -6.04 -4.05 0.83
C LEU A 26 -6.25 -4.06 -0.69
N ARG A 27 -7.47 -4.31 -1.17
CA ARG A 27 -7.78 -4.22 -2.61
C ARG A 27 -7.62 -2.81 -3.17
N TRP A 28 -7.94 -1.80 -2.37
CA TRP A 28 -7.75 -0.41 -2.77
C TRP A 28 -6.28 0.00 -2.74
N TYR A 29 -5.51 -0.45 -1.74
CA TYR A 29 -4.05 -0.30 -1.69
C TYR A 29 -3.40 -0.92 -2.92
N PHE A 30 -3.81 -2.14 -3.27
CA PHE A 30 -3.31 -2.82 -4.46
C PHE A 30 -3.51 -1.95 -5.69
N LYS A 31 -4.73 -1.44 -5.90
CA LYS A 31 -5.04 -0.56 -7.03
C LYS A 31 -4.32 0.80 -6.97
N LEU A 32 -3.95 1.28 -5.79
CA LEU A 32 -3.17 2.51 -5.63
C LEU A 32 -1.70 2.29 -5.98
N TYR A 33 -1.20 1.06 -5.78
CA TYR A 33 0.22 0.72 -5.93
C TYR A 33 0.54 0.16 -7.31
N ASP A 34 -0.40 -0.53 -7.96
CA ASP A 34 -0.37 -0.90 -9.37
C ASP A 34 -0.54 0.36 -10.23
N VAL A 35 0.57 1.00 -10.57
CA VAL A 35 0.59 2.32 -11.24
C VAL A 35 0.32 2.17 -12.73
N ASP A 36 0.84 1.10 -13.33
CA ASP A 36 0.65 0.82 -14.76
C ASP A 36 -0.69 0.11 -15.06
N GLY A 37 -1.37 -0.41 -14.03
CA GLY A 37 -2.68 -1.05 -14.12
C GLY A 37 -2.61 -2.45 -14.72
N ASN A 38 -1.45 -3.11 -14.68
CA ASN A 38 -1.25 -4.44 -15.26
C ASN A 38 -1.87 -5.56 -14.41
N GLY A 39 -2.34 -5.25 -13.19
CA GLY A 39 -2.98 -6.19 -12.29
C GLY A 39 -2.01 -6.96 -11.38
N CYS A 40 -0.75 -6.55 -11.38
CA CYS A 40 0.36 -7.03 -10.57
C CYS A 40 1.10 -5.82 -9.97
N ILE A 41 1.89 -6.03 -8.92
CA ILE A 41 2.79 -5.00 -8.39
C ILE A 41 4.22 -5.48 -8.55
N ASP A 42 5.00 -4.75 -9.33
CA ASP A 42 6.42 -5.05 -9.49
C ASP A 42 7.28 -4.48 -8.34
N ARG A 43 8.55 -4.87 -8.32
CA ARG A 43 9.50 -4.46 -7.28
C ARG A 43 9.77 -2.95 -7.28
N HIS A 44 9.74 -2.29 -8.43
CA HIS A 44 9.91 -0.84 -8.54
C HIS A 44 8.68 -0.08 -8.03
N GLU A 45 7.49 -0.54 -8.37
CA GLU A 45 6.23 0.03 -7.89
C GLU A 45 6.15 -0.05 -6.37
N LEU A 46 6.45 -1.23 -5.80
CA LEU A 46 6.48 -1.39 -4.34
C LEU A 46 7.52 -0.49 -3.67
N LEU A 47 8.72 -0.37 -4.26
CA LEU A 47 9.78 0.49 -3.74
C LEU A 47 9.37 1.97 -3.73
N ASN A 48 8.74 2.44 -4.81
CA ASN A 48 8.30 3.83 -4.93
C ASN A 48 7.28 4.18 -3.85
N ILE A 49 6.34 3.27 -3.59
CA ILE A 49 5.36 3.41 -2.53
C ILE A 49 6.01 3.44 -1.15
N ILE A 50 6.93 2.50 -0.85
CA ILE A 50 7.64 2.48 0.43
C ILE A 50 8.42 3.78 0.64
N LYS A 51 9.11 4.28 -0.40
CA LYS A 51 9.80 5.58 -0.35
C LYS A 51 8.83 6.73 -0.04
N ALA A 52 7.67 6.76 -0.68
CA ALA A 52 6.65 7.78 -0.44
C ALA A 52 6.09 7.73 0.99
N ILE A 53 5.80 6.53 1.51
CA ILE A 53 5.29 6.34 2.89
C ILE A 53 6.30 6.84 3.92
N ARG A 54 7.58 6.51 3.73
CA ARG A 54 8.66 6.96 4.61
C ARG A 54 8.84 8.47 4.57
N ALA A 55 8.69 9.08 3.40
CA ALA A 55 8.75 10.53 3.24
C ALA A 55 7.58 11.26 3.94
N ILE A 56 6.37 10.67 3.95
CA ILE A 56 5.18 11.24 4.59
C ILE A 56 5.24 11.10 6.11
N ASN A 57 5.58 9.90 6.60
CA ASN A 57 5.52 9.61 8.03
C ASN A 57 6.66 10.26 8.81
N GLY A 58 7.81 10.51 8.16
CA GLY A 58 9.00 11.02 8.81
C GLY A 58 9.60 10.01 9.80
N GLY A 59 10.92 9.83 9.78
CA GLY A 59 11.58 8.93 10.71
C GLY A 59 12.91 8.42 10.18
N ASP A 60 13.82 8.13 11.12
CA ASP A 60 15.02 7.37 10.83
C ASP A 60 14.63 5.90 10.72
N HIS A 61 14.84 5.31 9.55
CA HIS A 61 14.59 3.88 9.33
C HIS A 61 15.91 3.13 9.43
N GLU A 62 15.97 2.10 10.29
CA GLU A 62 17.19 1.31 10.48
C GLU A 62 17.68 0.62 9.20
N THR A 63 16.78 0.36 8.26
CA THR A 63 17.06 -0.30 6.97
C THR A 63 16.68 0.61 5.82
N SER A 64 17.41 0.53 4.71
CA SER A 64 17.08 1.28 3.50
C SER A 64 15.73 0.87 2.93
N ALA A 65 15.10 1.75 2.12
CA ALA A 65 13.83 1.42 1.48
C ALA A 65 13.97 0.22 0.54
N GLU A 66 15.13 0.08 -0.12
CA GLU A 66 15.44 -1.05 -1.01
C GLU A 66 15.58 -2.36 -0.26
N GLU A 67 16.32 -2.40 0.85
CA GLU A 67 16.46 -3.61 1.67
C GLU A 67 15.12 -4.06 2.25
N PHE A 68 14.31 -3.10 2.75
CA PHE A 68 12.97 -3.40 3.23
C PHE A 68 12.07 -3.94 2.10
N THR A 69 12.10 -3.29 0.94
CA THR A 69 11.32 -3.73 -0.24
C THR A 69 11.71 -5.14 -0.62
N ASN A 70 13.01 -5.43 -0.74
CA ASN A 70 13.48 -6.76 -1.14
C ASN A 70 13.04 -7.83 -0.15
N ARG A 71 13.22 -7.58 1.14
CA ARG A 71 12.83 -8.51 2.20
C ARG A 71 11.33 -8.80 2.21
N VAL A 72 10.52 -7.77 1.99
CA VAL A 72 9.06 -7.91 1.89
C VAL A 72 8.68 -8.68 0.63
N PHE A 73 9.25 -8.30 -0.52
CA PHE A 73 8.99 -8.95 -1.80
C PHE A 73 9.26 -10.44 -1.72
N ASP A 74 10.43 -10.83 -1.21
CA ASP A 74 10.85 -12.23 -1.11
C ASP A 74 10.00 -13.06 -0.12
N ARG A 75 9.22 -12.42 0.76
CA ARG A 75 8.27 -13.10 1.66
C ARG A 75 6.88 -13.27 1.06
N ILE A 76 6.48 -12.38 0.16
CA ILE A 76 5.12 -12.26 -0.35
C ILE A 76 4.98 -12.88 -1.75
N ASP A 77 6.03 -12.77 -2.57
CA ASP A 77 6.14 -13.45 -3.85
C ASP A 77 6.33 -14.96 -3.63
N VAL A 78 5.22 -15.69 -3.54
CA VAL A 78 5.21 -17.13 -3.26
C VAL A 78 5.55 -17.92 -4.52
N ASN A 79 5.10 -17.45 -5.68
CA ASN A 79 5.26 -18.15 -6.95
C ASN A 79 6.64 -17.87 -7.60
N GLY A 80 7.33 -16.80 -7.21
CA GLY A 80 8.66 -16.43 -7.66
C GLY A 80 8.72 -15.84 -9.08
N ASP A 81 7.61 -15.29 -9.58
CA ASP A 81 7.52 -14.70 -10.92
C ASP A 81 8.07 -13.26 -10.98
N GLY A 82 8.41 -12.67 -9.83
CA GLY A 82 8.94 -11.32 -9.73
C GLY A 82 7.87 -10.24 -9.76
N GLU A 83 6.60 -10.62 -9.63
CA GLU A 83 5.42 -9.77 -9.57
C GLU A 83 4.54 -10.17 -8.36
N LEU A 84 3.82 -9.22 -7.76
CA LEU A 84 2.87 -9.53 -6.71
C LEU A 84 1.45 -9.50 -7.26
N SER A 85 0.82 -10.66 -7.36
CA SER A 85 -0.61 -10.74 -7.66
C SER A 85 -1.45 -10.20 -6.49
N LEU A 86 -2.70 -9.85 -6.75
CA LEU A 86 -3.63 -9.38 -5.71
C LEU A 86 -3.78 -10.38 -4.56
N ASP A 87 -3.81 -11.68 -4.88
CA ASP A 87 -3.96 -12.73 -3.87
C ASP A 87 -2.69 -12.87 -3.02
N GLU A 88 -1.50 -12.84 -3.63
CA GLU A 88 -0.21 -12.82 -2.92
C GLU A 88 -0.11 -11.59 -2.03
N PHE A 89 -0.48 -10.42 -2.54
CA PHE A 89 -0.48 -9.18 -1.79
C PHE A 89 -1.38 -9.24 -0.55
N VAL A 90 -2.63 -9.70 -0.70
CA VAL A 90 -3.59 -9.80 0.40
C VAL A 90 -3.14 -10.83 1.42
N GLU A 91 -2.65 -11.98 0.98
CA GLU A 91 -2.21 -13.06 1.86
C GLU A 91 -0.89 -12.72 2.55
N GLY A 92 0.03 -12.06 1.85
CA GLY A 92 1.28 -11.52 2.39
C GLY A 92 1.02 -10.48 3.47
N ALA A 93 0.11 -9.53 3.22
CA ALA A 93 -0.32 -8.55 4.21
C ALA A 93 -1.01 -9.18 5.43
N ARG A 94 -1.66 -10.35 5.28
CA ARG A 94 -2.21 -11.08 6.43
C ARG A 94 -1.15 -11.82 7.24
N LYS A 95 -0.07 -12.27 6.61
CA LYS A 95 0.99 -13.08 7.25
C LYS A 95 2.14 -12.26 7.80
N ASP A 96 2.44 -11.12 7.19
CA ASP A 96 3.54 -10.24 7.56
C ASP A 96 3.00 -9.00 8.29
N GLU A 97 3.07 -9.01 9.62
CA GLU A 97 2.59 -7.91 10.47
C GLU A 97 3.35 -6.59 10.20
N GLU A 98 4.64 -6.67 9.89
CA GLU A 98 5.48 -5.49 9.61
C GLU A 98 5.04 -4.82 8.30
N PHE A 99 4.80 -5.61 7.26
CA PHE A 99 4.26 -5.13 5.99
C PHE A 99 2.88 -4.52 6.15
N MET A 100 2.02 -5.20 6.92
CA MET A 100 0.67 -4.72 7.21
C MET A 100 0.66 -3.38 7.96
N GLU A 101 1.56 -3.23 8.93
CA GLU A 101 1.72 -1.99 9.69
C GLU A 101 2.18 -0.84 8.79
N VAL A 102 3.15 -1.07 7.91
CA VAL A 102 3.63 -0.06 6.95
C VAL A 102 2.51 0.39 6.01
N MET A 103 1.71 -0.55 5.50
CA MET A 103 0.56 -0.20 4.67
C MET A 103 -0.49 0.58 5.44
N MET A 104 -0.81 0.18 6.66
CA MET A 104 -1.82 0.88 7.45
C MET A 104 -1.39 2.28 7.85
N LYS A 105 -0.10 2.47 8.13
CA LYS A 105 0.47 3.80 8.37
C LYS A 105 0.42 4.70 7.15
N SER A 106 0.34 4.18 5.92
CA SER A 106 0.25 5.04 4.73
C SER A 106 -1.09 5.75 4.58
N LEU A 107 -2.17 5.19 5.13
CA LEU A 107 -3.50 5.82 5.19
C LEU A 107 -3.92 6.17 6.63
N ASP A 108 -3.01 6.13 7.59
CA ASP A 108 -3.29 6.72 8.89
C ASP A 108 -3.34 8.24 8.73
N LEU A 109 -4.53 8.71 8.38
CA LEU A 109 -4.86 10.13 8.34
C LEU A 109 -5.20 10.65 9.73
N SER A 110 -5.08 9.83 10.79
CA SER A 110 -5.40 10.25 12.17
C SER A 110 -4.51 11.43 12.56
N HIS A 111 -3.25 11.44 12.12
CA HIS A 111 -2.35 12.57 12.28
C HIS A 111 -2.82 13.84 11.57
N ILE A 112 -3.37 13.72 10.35
CA ILE A 112 -3.90 14.87 9.60
C ILE A 112 -5.19 15.38 10.24
N VAL A 113 -6.08 14.48 10.66
CA VAL A 113 -7.37 14.83 11.29
C VAL A 113 -7.17 15.42 12.69
N ALA A 114 -6.14 15.00 13.43
CA ALA A 114 -5.82 15.57 14.75
C ALA A 114 -5.21 16.98 14.70
N MET A 115 -4.75 17.42 13.52
CA MET A 115 -4.21 18.77 13.31
C MET A 115 -5.28 19.81 12.94
N ILE A 116 -6.54 19.39 12.76
CA ILE A 116 -7.70 20.23 12.41
C ILE A 116 -8.59 20.41 13.64
#